data_AF-A0A969U9W3-F1
#
_entry.id   AF-A0A969U9W3-F1
#
_cell.length_a   1.000
_cell.length_b   1.000
_cell.length_c   1.000
_cell.angle_alpha   90.00
_cell.angle_beta   90.00
_cell.angle_gamma   90.00
#
_symmetry.space_group_name_H-M   'P 1'
#
loop_
_entity.id
_entity.type
_entity.pdbx_description
1 polymer ?
#
loop_
_entity_poly.entity_id
_entity_poly.type
_entity_poly.pdbx_seq_one_letter_code
_entity_poly.pdbx_strand_id
1 'polypeptide(L)'
;MPNQIATNAGDSLVTLAQQHLGDFRRWRDIAAQNGINPLEGLPTGINLDVPTLDEMLKVAEPILAKVSAGVNAAQQVTSQVEQVLQAVGGYTPE
;
A
#
# COMPACT_ATOMS: atom_id res chain seq x y z
N MET A 1 -17.19 0.18 7.48
CA MET A 1 -18.11 -0.64 6.67
C MET A 1 -17.64 -0.49 5.24
N PRO A 2 -17.51 -1.56 4.45
CA PRO A 2 -17.13 -1.43 3.05
C PRO A 2 -18.15 -0.53 2.35
N ASN A 3 -17.66 0.39 1.51
CA ASN A 3 -18.53 1.25 0.73
C ASN A 3 -19.02 0.43 -0.47
N GLN A 4 -20.30 0.05 -0.48
CA GLN A 4 -20.87 -0.75 -1.55
C GLN A 4 -21.41 0.13 -2.68
N ILE A 5 -21.10 -0.24 -3.91
CA ILE A 5 -21.58 0.43 -5.12
C ILE A 5 -22.33 -0.55 -6.01
N ALA A 6 -23.48 -0.16 -6.53
CA ALA A 6 -24.22 -0.98 -7.48
C ALA A 6 -23.69 -0.75 -8.90
N THR A 7 -23.41 -1.82 -9.64
CA THR A 7 -22.98 -1.72 -11.03
C THR A 7 -24.15 -1.46 -11.98
N ASN A 8 -23.97 -0.54 -12.92
CA ASN A 8 -24.92 -0.26 -13.99
C ASN A 8 -24.42 -0.77 -15.34
N ALA A 9 -25.34 -0.88 -16.31
CA ALA A 9 -24.95 -1.19 -17.68
C ALA A 9 -24.04 -0.09 -18.25
N GLY A 10 -22.87 -0.50 -18.76
CA GLY A 10 -21.85 0.41 -19.26
C GLY A 10 -20.79 0.82 -18.23
N ASP A 11 -20.93 0.42 -16.96
CA ASP A 11 -19.86 0.60 -15.99
C ASP A 11 -18.68 -0.31 -16.30
N SER A 12 -17.50 0.16 -15.91
CA SER A 12 -16.26 -0.60 -15.94
C SER A 12 -15.54 -0.47 -14.60
N LEU A 13 -14.76 -1.47 -14.23
CA LEU A 13 -13.95 -1.39 -13.00
C LEU A 13 -13.02 -0.16 -12.99
N VAL A 14 -12.59 0.28 -14.18
CA VAL A 14 -11.75 1.47 -14.37
C VAL A 14 -12.52 2.75 -14.04
N THR A 15 -13.74 2.90 -14.55
CA THR A 15 -14.57 4.09 -14.26
C THR A 15 -14.98 4.14 -12.80
N LEU A 16 -15.34 2.98 -12.22
CA LEU A 16 -15.68 2.89 -10.79
C LEU A 16 -14.48 3.18 -9.89
N ALA A 17 -13.28 2.72 -10.25
CA ALA A 17 -12.06 3.07 -9.53
C ALA A 17 -11.75 4.57 -9.61
N GLN A 18 -11.91 5.20 -10.76
CA GLN A 18 -11.72 6.64 -10.88
C GLN A 18 -12.71 7.44 -10.02
N GLN A 19 -13.98 7.01 -9.98
CA GLN A 19 -15.04 7.71 -9.25
C GLN A 19 -14.93 7.54 -7.74
N HIS A 20 -14.63 6.33 -7.27
CA HIS A 20 -14.68 6.01 -5.84
C HIS A 20 -13.31 5.98 -5.16
N LEU A 21 -12.23 5.71 -5.91
CA LEU A 21 -10.87 5.66 -5.38
C LEU A 21 -10.01 6.84 -5.84
N GLY A 22 -10.51 7.66 -6.77
CA GLY A 22 -9.78 8.79 -7.34
C GLY A 22 -8.66 8.41 -8.31
N ASP A 23 -8.39 7.12 -8.50
CA ASP A 23 -7.33 6.62 -9.38
C ASP A 23 -7.85 5.42 -10.19
N PHE A 24 -8.04 5.63 -11.48
CA PHE A 24 -8.46 4.60 -12.43
C PHE A 24 -7.58 3.34 -12.43
N ARG A 25 -6.29 3.45 -12.08
CA ARG A 25 -5.34 2.31 -12.05
C ARG A 25 -5.65 1.31 -10.95
N ARG A 26 -6.49 1.70 -9.99
CA ARG A 26 -6.89 0.88 -8.83
C ARG A 26 -8.07 -0.05 -9.10
N TRP A 27 -8.50 -0.17 -10.35
CA TRP A 27 -9.51 -1.14 -10.76
C TRP A 27 -9.19 -2.58 -10.33
N ARG A 28 -7.88 -2.93 -10.24
CA ARG A 28 -7.40 -4.24 -9.79
C ARG A 28 -7.73 -4.51 -8.32
N ASP A 29 -7.74 -3.48 -7.49
CA ASP A 29 -8.07 -3.58 -6.07
C ASP A 29 -9.55 -3.95 -5.90
N ILE A 30 -10.44 -3.29 -6.66
CA ILE A 30 -11.88 -3.58 -6.68
C ILE A 30 -12.12 -5.02 -7.19
N ALA A 31 -11.45 -5.42 -8.27
CA ALA A 31 -11.56 -6.76 -8.82
C ALA A 31 -11.13 -7.84 -7.80
N ALA A 32 -9.97 -7.65 -7.16
CA ALA A 32 -9.42 -8.58 -6.19
C ALA A 32 -10.31 -8.70 -4.93
N GLN A 33 -10.83 -7.58 -4.44
CA GLN A 33 -11.72 -7.54 -3.28
C GLN A 33 -13.02 -8.33 -3.51
N ASN A 34 -13.54 -8.31 -4.74
CA ASN A 34 -14.82 -8.93 -5.10
C ASN A 34 -14.66 -10.27 -5.83
N GLY A 35 -13.44 -10.76 -6.04
CA GLY A 35 -13.17 -12.00 -6.76
C GLY A 35 -13.58 -11.97 -8.24
N ILE A 36 -13.58 -10.80 -8.88
CA ILE A 36 -14.04 -10.62 -10.26
C ILE A 36 -12.91 -10.92 -11.24
N ASN A 37 -13.18 -11.77 -12.22
CA ASN A 37 -12.29 -11.96 -13.36
C ASN A 37 -12.45 -10.81 -14.36
N PRO A 38 -11.44 -9.95 -14.55
CA PRO A 38 -11.54 -8.82 -15.47
C PRO A 38 -11.65 -9.22 -16.94
N LEU A 39 -11.37 -10.49 -17.28
CA LEU A 39 -11.51 -11.03 -18.63
C LEU A 39 -12.96 -11.37 -19.00
N GLU A 40 -13.84 -11.53 -18.01
CA GLU A 40 -15.23 -11.98 -18.21
C GLU A 40 -16.23 -10.83 -18.33
N GLY A 41 -15.75 -9.58 -18.27
CA GLY A 41 -16.59 -8.39 -18.22
C GLY A 41 -17.20 -8.17 -16.84
N LEU A 42 -17.63 -6.94 -16.57
CA LEU A 42 -18.23 -6.59 -15.28
C LEU A 42 -19.72 -7.00 -15.26
N PRO A 43 -20.15 -7.85 -14.32
CA PRO A 43 -21.58 -8.16 -14.17
C PRO A 43 -22.36 -6.88 -13.82
N THR A 44 -23.54 -6.73 -14.41
CA THR A 44 -24.42 -5.58 -14.15
C THR A 44 -25.39 -5.89 -13.01
N GLY A 45 -25.75 -4.88 -12.23
CA GLY A 45 -26.74 -4.99 -11.14
C GLY A 45 -26.22 -5.66 -9.86
N ILE A 46 -24.90 -5.81 -9.69
CA ILE A 46 -24.30 -6.37 -8.47
C ILE A 46 -23.75 -5.27 -7.58
N ASN A 47 -23.69 -5.53 -6.28
CA ASN A 47 -22.99 -4.65 -5.35
C ASN A 47 -21.51 -5.04 -5.28
N LEU A 48 -20.63 -4.08 -5.55
CA LEU A 48 -19.19 -4.22 -5.36
C LEU A 48 -18.77 -3.57 -4.05
N ASP A 49 -17.99 -4.29 -3.27
CA ASP A 49 -17.26 -3.72 -2.15
C ASP A 49 -16.07 -2.90 -2.71
N VAL A 50 -16.07 -1.60 -2.42
CA VAL A 50 -14.96 -0.72 -2.75
C VAL A 50 -14.12 -0.48 -1.49
N PRO A 51 -12.80 -0.74 -1.54
CA PRO A 51 -11.93 -0.51 -0.41
C PRO A 51 -11.87 0.99 -0.07
N THR A 52 -12.19 1.32 1.19
CA THR A 52 -12.12 2.69 1.70
C THR A 52 -10.68 3.10 1.99
N LEU A 53 -10.42 4.42 2.04
CA LEU A 53 -9.10 4.95 2.42
C LEU A 53 -8.67 4.46 3.81
N ASP A 54 -9.59 4.36 4.76
CA ASP A 54 -9.33 3.84 6.11
C ASP A 54 -8.94 2.36 6.10
N GLU A 55 -9.61 1.54 5.29
CA GLU A 55 -9.28 0.12 5.14
C GLU A 55 -7.91 -0.06 4.48
N MET A 56 -7.59 0.76 3.48
CA MET A 56 -6.26 0.78 2.89
C MET A 56 -5.18 1.23 3.86
N LEU A 57 -5.47 2.24 4.69
CA LEU A 57 -4.53 2.76 5.67
C LEU A 57 -4.18 1.66 6.69
N LYS A 58 -5.18 0.90 7.15
CA LYS A 58 -4.97 -0.26 8.02
C LYS A 58 -4.10 -1.36 7.39
N VAL A 59 -4.22 -1.57 6.07
CA VAL A 59 -3.35 -2.51 5.35
C VAL A 59 -1.93 -1.96 5.22
N ALA A 60 -1.77 -0.63 5.10
CA ALA A 60 -0.48 0.02 4.98
C ALA A 60 0.28 0.12 6.32
N GLU A 61 -0.41 0.21 7.46
CA GLU A 61 0.18 0.28 8.81
C GLU A 61 1.28 -0.77 9.07
N PRO A 62 1.06 -2.08 8.87
CA PRO A 62 2.09 -3.09 9.11
C PRO A 62 3.26 -3.00 8.11
N ILE A 63 3.02 -2.50 6.89
CA ILE A 63 4.08 -2.29 5.89
C ILE A 63 4.95 -1.11 6.32
N LEU A 64 4.32 -0.01 6.72
CA LEU A 64 5.01 1.19 7.20
C LEU A 64 5.87 0.88 8.43
N ALA A 65 5.34 0.09 9.37
CA ALA A 65 6.08 -0.34 10.56
C ALA A 65 7.32 -1.19 10.23
N LYS A 66 7.22 -2.09 9.23
CA LYS A 66 8.37 -2.89 8.79
C LYS A 66 9.43 -2.05 8.08
N VAL A 67 9.00 -1.11 7.25
CA VAL A 67 9.91 -0.19 6.54
C VAL A 67 10.64 0.70 7.54
N SER A 68 9.94 1.28 8.51
CA SER A 68 10.57 2.14 9.53
C SER A 68 11.55 1.37 10.43
N ALA A 69 11.22 0.13 10.81
CA ALA A 69 12.13 -0.73 11.55
C ALA A 69 13.43 -1.01 10.77
N GLY A 70 13.33 -1.31 9.46
CA GLY A 70 14.50 -1.50 8.59
C GLY A 70 15.35 -0.23 8.46
N VAL A 71 14.72 0.93 8.29
CA VAL A 71 15.41 2.23 8.21
C VAL A 71 16.14 2.54 9.53
N ASN A 72 15.50 2.32 10.67
CA ASN A 72 16.12 2.54 11.99
C ASN A 72 17.34 1.64 12.19
N ALA A 73 17.26 0.36 11.79
CA ALA A 73 18.40 -0.55 11.88
C ALA A 73 19.57 -0.09 11.01
N ALA A 74 19.30 0.40 9.79
CA ALA A 74 20.34 0.94 8.92
C ALA A 74 21.01 2.19 9.52
N GLN A 75 20.23 3.10 10.10
CA GLN A 75 20.76 4.29 10.78
C GLN A 75 21.65 3.92 11.98
N GLN A 76 21.25 2.92 12.76
CA GLN A 76 22.05 2.42 13.89
C GLN A 76 23.40 1.88 13.43
N VAL A 77 23.46 1.15 12.32
CA VAL A 77 24.73 0.66 11.75
C VAL A 77 25.63 1.84 11.35
N THR A 78 25.08 2.86 10.69
CA THR A 78 25.85 4.05 10.31
C THR A 78 26.44 4.74 11.54
N SER A 79 25.63 4.97 12.59
CA SER A 79 26.13 5.58 13.83
C SER A 79 27.17 4.72 14.55
N GLN A 80 27.04 3.39 14.51
CA GLN A 80 28.05 2.48 15.08
C GLN A 80 29.38 2.56 14.32
N VAL A 81 29.34 2.63 12.98
CA VAL A 81 30.55 2.80 12.16
C VAL A 81 31.24 4.13 12.47
N GLU A 82 30.48 5.22 12.60
CA GLU A 82 31.03 6.53 12.99
C GLU A 82 31.68 6.50 14.37
N GLN A 83 31.03 5.86 15.35
CA GLN A 83 31.59 5.69 16.70
C GLN A 83 32.89 4.87 16.69
N VAL A 84 32.93 3.77 15.91
CA VAL A 84 34.15 2.98 15.75
C VAL A 84 35.26 3.82 15.14
N LEU A 85 34.98 4.56 14.06
CA LEU A 85 35.96 5.43 13.40
C LEU A 85 36.53 6.51 14.33
N GLN A 86 35.70 7.10 15.20
CA GLN A 86 36.14 8.04 16.22
C GLN A 86 37.02 7.37 17.30
N ALA A 87 36.68 6.14 17.70
CA ALA A 87 37.44 5.38 18.69
C ALA A 87 38.82 4.95 18.17
N VAL A 88 38.94 4.53 16.90
CA VAL A 88 40.25 4.22 16.29
C VAL A 88 41.06 5.47 15.93
N GLY A 89 40.42 6.59 15.61
CA GLY A 89 41.09 7.87 15.34
C GLY A 89 41.83 8.49 16.54
N GLY A 90 41.54 8.01 17.76
CA GLY A 90 42.27 8.38 18.99
C GLY A 90 43.52 7.53 19.28
N TYR A 91 43.84 6.53 18.45
CA TYR A 91 45.04 5.70 18.63
C TYR A 91 46.23 6.33 17.89
N THR A 92 46.96 7.22 18.56
CA THR A 92 48.36 7.52 18.21
C THR A 92 49.22 6.36 18.71
N PRO A 93 49.80 5.53 17.84
CA PRO A 93 50.80 4.56 18.28
C PRO A 93 52.05 5.31 18.74
N GLU A 94 52.51 4.96 19.94
CA GLU A 94 53.72 5.50 20.59
C GLU A 94 55.01 5.13 19.83
#